data_AF-A0A944LEM9-F1
#
_entry.id   AF-A0A944LEM9-F1
#
_cell.length_a   1.000
_cell.length_b   1.000
_cell.length_c   1.000
_cell.angle_alpha   90.00
_cell.angle_beta   90.00
_cell.angle_gamma   90.00
#
_symmetry.space_group_name_H-M   'P 1'
#
loop_
_entity.id
_entity.type
_entity.pdbx_description
1 polymer ?
#
loop_
_entity_poly.entity_id
_entity_poly.type
_entity_poly.pdbx_seq_one_letter_code
_entity_poly.pdbx_strand_id
1 'polypeptide(L)'
;MTPFIFALVVLLAAAFAFINGFRDVSNSVALAVRNRALTPTVAVLLAAIFNFIGALLSSGFAVAVSQSWVTLPQGDSGLTILVAGLASACLWGLLLWWRGIPSSSTHALVGGLAGAGTASVLVGGNAVGGVDQSLLFQVVLPLALSPVIAFVGAYLLVFPMTWAARYTQPNVVNKRFRAAQSVAAGAVAFGHGLQDGQRVGAVLLLALLAAGYGDGGSVPWWVAMLSAVMITVGTLFGGWRISHTLGYRLIRIDPLRGVVAQTFSAFLLFIGAIGLHWPMSTTHTVTSGVLGAGENQHDSGTHRVLVRNVLSLWVLTPIATAAAAFVLALALSPLNGA
;
A
#
# COMPACT_ATOMS: atom_id res chain seq x y z
N MET A 1 -20.49 18.56 16.17
CA MET A 1 -20.78 17.23 15.56
C MET A 1 -19.57 16.29 15.57
N THR A 2 -18.47 16.75 16.15
CA THR A 2 -17.16 16.12 16.27
C THR A 2 -17.16 14.63 16.66
N PRO A 3 -17.86 14.16 17.72
CA PRO A 3 -17.78 12.75 18.11
C PRO A 3 -18.35 11.82 17.04
N PHE A 4 -19.40 12.26 16.34
CA PHE A 4 -20.04 11.50 15.27
C PHE A 4 -19.13 11.42 14.02
N ILE A 5 -18.58 12.56 13.59
CA ILE A 5 -17.67 12.60 12.43
C ILE A 5 -16.39 11.82 12.74
N PHE A 6 -15.86 11.92 13.97
CA PHE A 6 -14.72 11.13 14.42
C PHE A 6 -15.02 9.62 14.36
N ALA A 7 -16.17 9.18 14.88
CA ALA A 7 -16.58 7.77 14.78
C ALA A 7 -16.67 7.29 13.33
N LEU A 8 -17.15 8.16 12.42
CA LEU A 8 -17.18 7.88 10.98
C LEU A 8 -15.78 7.77 10.38
N VAL A 9 -14.84 8.61 10.77
CA VAL A 9 -13.42 8.50 10.37
C VAL A 9 -12.83 7.18 10.84
N VAL A 10 -13.07 6.78 12.10
CA VAL A 10 -12.60 5.50 12.64
C VAL A 10 -13.15 4.32 11.85
N LEU A 11 -14.45 4.35 11.53
CA LEU A 11 -15.11 3.31 10.72
C LEU A 11 -14.53 3.24 9.30
N LEU A 12 -14.33 4.39 8.66
CA LEU A 12 -13.75 4.45 7.31
C LEU A 12 -12.27 4.04 7.30
N ALA A 13 -11.50 4.38 8.33
CA ALA A 13 -10.11 3.96 8.48
C ALA A 13 -10.02 2.45 8.70
N ALA A 14 -10.91 1.87 9.50
CA ALA A 14 -11.04 0.42 9.66
C ALA A 14 -11.41 -0.26 8.33
N ALA A 15 -12.37 0.30 7.59
CA ALA A 15 -12.74 -0.19 6.26
C ALA A 15 -11.57 -0.09 5.27
N PHE A 16 -10.82 1.00 5.29
CA PHE A 16 -9.62 1.19 4.48
C PHE A 16 -8.54 0.16 4.80
N ALA A 17 -8.25 -0.08 6.08
CA ALA A 17 -7.33 -1.12 6.54
C ALA A 17 -7.74 -2.51 6.04
N PHE A 18 -9.03 -2.85 6.16
CA PHE A 18 -9.58 -4.11 5.66
C PHE A 18 -9.44 -4.24 4.14
N ILE A 19 -9.84 -3.20 3.40
CA ILE A 19 -9.79 -3.19 1.94
C ILE A 19 -8.34 -3.34 1.46
N ASN A 20 -7.37 -2.70 2.13
CA ASN A 20 -5.97 -2.85 1.76
C ASN A 20 -5.46 -4.25 2.04
N GLY A 21 -5.70 -4.80 3.25
CA GLY A 21 -5.33 -6.19 3.55
C GLY A 21 -5.90 -7.17 2.52
N PHE A 22 -7.15 -6.99 2.15
CA PHE A 22 -7.84 -7.79 1.14
C PHE A 22 -7.23 -7.70 -0.26
N ARG A 23 -6.81 -6.51 -0.70
CA ARG A 23 -6.22 -6.32 -2.03
C ARG A 23 -4.78 -6.76 -2.11
N ASP A 24 -4.00 -6.31 -1.15
CA ASP A 24 -2.55 -6.28 -1.24
C ASP A 24 -1.94 -7.60 -0.74
N VAL A 25 -2.75 -8.50 -0.18
CA VAL A 25 -2.38 -9.93 -0.05
C VAL A 25 -1.90 -10.52 -1.38
N SER A 26 -2.38 -10.01 -2.51
CA SER A 26 -1.90 -10.42 -3.83
C SER A 26 -0.41 -10.17 -4.04
N ASN A 27 0.17 -9.14 -3.43
CA ASN A 27 1.57 -8.78 -3.59
C ASN A 27 2.51 -9.84 -2.96
N SER A 28 2.12 -10.46 -1.84
CA SER A 28 2.90 -11.53 -1.22
C SER A 28 2.54 -12.92 -1.77
N VAL A 29 1.25 -13.18 -2.01
CA VAL A 29 0.73 -14.53 -2.29
C VAL A 29 0.81 -14.94 -3.76
N ALA A 30 0.59 -14.01 -4.71
CA ALA A 30 0.35 -14.37 -6.11
C ALA A 30 1.48 -15.20 -6.73
N LEU A 31 2.74 -14.75 -6.56
CA LEU A 31 3.90 -15.43 -7.13
C LEU A 31 4.19 -16.75 -6.41
N ALA A 32 4.06 -16.80 -5.09
CA ALA A 32 4.34 -17.99 -4.31
C ALA A 32 3.36 -19.13 -4.67
N VAL A 33 2.09 -18.79 -4.85
CA VAL A 33 1.06 -19.75 -5.31
C VAL A 33 1.30 -20.17 -6.75
N ARG A 34 1.55 -19.19 -7.64
CA ARG A 34 1.80 -19.46 -9.06
C ARG A 34 3.02 -20.38 -9.28
N ASN A 35 4.10 -20.15 -8.55
CA ASN A 35 5.33 -20.94 -8.63
C ASN A 35 5.25 -22.27 -7.88
N ARG A 36 4.11 -22.56 -7.23
CA ARG A 36 3.88 -23.74 -6.40
C ARG A 36 4.88 -23.82 -5.22
N ALA A 37 5.28 -22.67 -4.69
CA ALA A 37 6.03 -22.57 -3.45
C ALA A 37 5.13 -22.80 -2.23
N LEU A 38 3.91 -22.26 -2.28
CA LEU A 38 2.89 -22.40 -1.25
C LEU A 38 1.55 -22.80 -1.88
N THR A 39 0.72 -23.52 -1.11
CA THR A 39 -0.69 -23.70 -1.47
C THR A 39 -1.46 -22.40 -1.17
N PRO A 40 -2.58 -22.13 -1.88
CA PRO A 40 -3.35 -20.90 -1.69
C PRO A 40 -3.71 -20.61 -0.22
N THR A 41 -4.19 -21.62 0.51
CA THR A 41 -4.59 -21.49 1.91
C THR A 41 -3.41 -21.15 2.81
N VAL A 42 -2.28 -21.87 2.67
CA VAL A 42 -1.09 -21.62 3.48
C VAL A 42 -0.51 -20.25 3.18
N ALA A 43 -0.51 -19.82 1.92
CA ALA A 43 -0.01 -18.52 1.52
C ALA A 43 -0.82 -17.36 2.14
N VAL A 44 -2.15 -17.46 2.15
CA VAL A 44 -3.02 -16.44 2.77
C VAL A 44 -2.85 -16.43 4.29
N LEU A 45 -2.79 -17.59 4.95
CA LEU A 45 -2.56 -17.67 6.39
C LEU A 45 -1.20 -17.09 6.80
N LEU A 46 -0.14 -17.44 6.06
CA LEU A 46 1.20 -16.88 6.26
C LEU A 46 1.16 -15.36 6.11
N ALA A 47 0.55 -14.86 5.03
CA ALA A 47 0.44 -13.43 4.79
C ALA A 47 -0.36 -12.73 5.90
N ALA A 48 -1.44 -13.32 6.39
CA ALA A 48 -2.26 -12.77 7.48
C ALA A 48 -1.47 -12.65 8.78
N ILE A 49 -0.73 -13.69 9.18
CA ILE A 49 0.12 -13.68 10.38
C ILE A 49 1.19 -12.59 10.28
N PHE A 50 1.93 -12.54 9.17
CA PHE A 50 2.99 -11.55 9.01
C PHE A 50 2.46 -10.12 8.84
N ASN A 51 1.30 -9.94 8.18
CA ASN A 51 0.61 -8.65 8.14
C ASN A 51 0.21 -8.19 9.54
N PHE A 52 -0.34 -9.08 10.37
CA PHE A 52 -0.73 -8.78 11.76
C PHE A 52 0.47 -8.30 12.56
N ILE A 53 1.56 -9.07 12.56
CA ILE A 53 2.79 -8.75 13.32
C ILE A 53 3.38 -7.44 12.80
N GLY A 54 3.49 -7.27 11.47
CA GLY A 54 4.02 -6.05 10.87
C GLY A 54 3.19 -4.82 11.24
N ALA A 55 1.87 -4.91 11.15
CA ALA A 55 0.96 -3.82 11.50
C ALA A 55 1.00 -3.48 12.99
N LEU A 56 1.13 -4.47 13.88
CA LEU A 56 1.25 -4.22 15.32
C LEU A 56 2.55 -3.48 15.65
N LEU A 57 3.68 -3.93 15.08
CA LEU A 57 5.00 -3.32 15.27
C LEU A 57 5.14 -1.95 14.61
N SER A 58 4.29 -1.64 13.62
CA SER A 58 4.27 -0.37 12.91
C SER A 58 3.96 0.84 13.81
N SER A 59 3.26 0.62 14.92
CA SER A 59 2.77 1.66 15.83
C SER A 59 3.87 2.55 16.38
N GLY A 60 5.05 2.00 16.67
CA GLY A 60 6.22 2.76 17.13
C GLY A 60 6.78 3.74 16.10
N PHE A 61 6.44 3.56 14.82
CA PHE A 61 6.93 4.39 13.72
C PHE A 61 5.85 5.31 13.13
N ALA A 62 4.58 5.09 13.47
CA ALA A 62 3.47 5.83 12.86
C ALA A 62 3.45 7.33 13.24
N VAL A 63 4.04 7.71 14.38
CA VAL A 63 4.18 9.12 14.79
C VAL A 63 5.06 9.88 13.79
N ALA A 64 6.22 9.33 13.41
CA ALA A 64 7.13 9.95 12.44
C ALA A 64 6.44 10.19 11.08
N VAL A 65 5.60 9.24 10.65
CA VAL A 65 4.83 9.35 9.41
C VAL A 65 3.75 10.43 9.51
N SER A 66 3.02 10.50 10.62
CA SER A 66 1.92 11.46 10.81
C SER A 66 2.38 12.93 10.77
N GLN A 67 3.51 13.23 11.40
CA GLN A 67 4.06 14.59 11.48
C GLN A 67 4.62 15.08 10.14
N SER A 68 4.93 14.14 9.24
CA SER A 68 5.60 14.40 7.96
C SER A 68 4.63 14.59 6.80
N TRP A 69 3.41 14.05 6.88
CA TRP A 69 2.53 14.00 5.70
C TRP A 69 1.75 15.28 5.48
N VAL A 70 0.94 15.66 6.47
CA VAL A 70 -0.09 16.68 6.31
C VAL A 70 -0.46 17.25 7.69
N THR A 71 -0.62 18.56 7.80
CA THR A 71 -1.26 19.19 8.96
C THR A 71 -2.71 19.50 8.64
N LEU A 72 -3.64 18.93 9.42
CA LEU A 72 -5.07 19.14 9.24
C LEU A 72 -5.59 20.29 10.13
N PRO A 73 -6.63 21.02 9.67
CA PRO A 73 -7.38 21.92 10.53
C PRO A 73 -7.96 21.21 11.76
N GLN A 74 -8.02 21.92 12.89
CA GLN A 74 -8.69 21.42 14.09
C GLN A 74 -10.22 21.40 13.91
N GLY A 75 -10.89 20.49 14.61
CA GLY A 75 -12.35 20.38 14.65
C GLY A 75 -12.97 19.68 13.43
N ASP A 76 -14.25 19.96 13.21
CA ASP A 76 -15.11 19.23 12.25
C ASP A 76 -14.60 19.35 10.79
N SER A 77 -13.90 20.45 10.46
CA SER A 77 -13.28 20.64 9.14
C SER A 77 -12.16 19.64 8.86
N GLY A 78 -11.28 19.35 9.83
CA GLY A 78 -10.21 18.36 9.65
C GLY A 78 -10.78 16.94 9.52
N LEU A 79 -11.80 16.63 10.32
CA LEU A 79 -12.45 15.33 10.29
C LEU A 79 -13.22 15.08 8.98
N THR A 80 -13.91 16.08 8.42
CA THR A 80 -14.61 15.93 7.13
C THR A 80 -13.64 15.75 5.95
N ILE A 81 -12.46 16.37 5.99
CA ILE A 81 -11.38 16.11 5.02
C ILE A 81 -10.95 14.64 5.07
N LEU A 82 -10.77 14.09 6.28
CA LEU A 82 -10.41 12.67 6.46
C LEU A 82 -11.52 11.74 5.96
N VAL A 83 -12.79 12.05 6.25
CA VAL A 83 -13.95 11.28 5.75
C VAL A 83 -13.96 11.24 4.23
N ALA A 84 -13.89 12.41 3.57
CA ALA A 84 -13.91 12.49 2.10
C ALA A 84 -12.70 11.80 1.46
N GLY A 85 -11.50 12.00 2.03
CA GLY A 85 -10.27 11.37 1.57
C GLY A 85 -10.32 9.85 1.68
N LEU A 86 -10.66 9.31 2.85
CA LEU A 86 -10.77 7.87 3.07
C LEU A 86 -11.87 7.23 2.22
N ALA A 87 -13.05 7.85 2.14
CA ALA A 87 -14.15 7.35 1.33
C ALA A 87 -13.77 7.26 -0.15
N SER A 88 -13.14 8.31 -0.70
CA SER A 88 -12.67 8.30 -2.09
C SER A 88 -11.64 7.20 -2.35
N ALA A 89 -10.69 7.01 -1.43
CA ALA A 89 -9.64 6.00 -1.55
C ALA A 89 -10.21 4.57 -1.46
N CYS A 90 -11.15 4.33 -0.55
CA CYS A 90 -11.88 3.06 -0.42
C CYS A 90 -12.67 2.73 -1.69
N LEU A 91 -13.45 3.69 -2.21
CA LEU A 91 -14.27 3.51 -3.42
C LEU A 91 -13.40 3.24 -4.65
N TRP A 92 -12.36 4.04 -4.86
CA TRP A 92 -11.43 3.86 -5.97
C TRP A 92 -10.69 2.54 -5.89
N GLY A 93 -10.28 2.17 -4.68
CA GLY A 93 -9.88 0.81 -4.37
C GLY A 93 -10.91 -0.17 -4.94
N LEU A 94 -12.10 -0.27 -4.33
CA LEU A 94 -13.12 -1.27 -4.68
C LEU A 94 -13.31 -1.43 -6.19
N LEU A 95 -13.36 -0.31 -6.91
CA LEU A 95 -13.41 -0.28 -8.36
C LEU A 95 -12.24 -0.99 -9.06
N LEU A 96 -10.98 -0.69 -8.69
CA LEU A 96 -9.81 -1.29 -9.34
C LEU A 96 -9.64 -2.77 -9.01
N TRP A 97 -10.04 -3.22 -7.81
CA TRP A 97 -10.06 -4.66 -7.50
C TRP A 97 -11.13 -5.38 -8.30
N TRP A 98 -12.31 -4.78 -8.45
CA TRP A 98 -13.37 -5.36 -9.26
C TRP A 98 -12.90 -5.57 -10.70
N ARG A 99 -12.10 -4.64 -11.23
CA ARG A 99 -11.40 -4.76 -12.53
C ARG A 99 -10.15 -5.65 -12.52
N GLY A 100 -9.71 -6.14 -11.36
CA GLY A 100 -8.53 -6.99 -11.20
C GLY A 100 -7.21 -6.27 -11.45
N ILE A 101 -7.14 -4.96 -11.24
CA ILE A 101 -5.98 -4.13 -11.53
C ILE A 101 -5.25 -3.79 -10.23
N PRO A 102 -3.93 -4.06 -10.14
CA PRO A 102 -3.14 -3.67 -8.97
C PRO A 102 -3.03 -2.14 -8.88
N SER A 103 -3.40 -1.58 -7.73
CA SER A 103 -3.40 -0.14 -7.46
C SER A 103 -2.78 0.22 -6.12
N SER A 104 -2.17 1.40 -6.02
CA SER A 104 -1.62 1.93 -4.75
C SER A 104 -2.69 2.60 -3.89
N SER A 105 -2.90 2.08 -2.67
CA SER A 105 -3.74 2.74 -1.65
C SER A 105 -3.09 4.02 -1.09
N THR A 106 -1.76 4.12 -1.12
CA THR A 106 -1.01 5.35 -0.77
C THR A 106 -1.35 6.50 -1.71
N HIS A 107 -1.28 6.29 -3.02
CA HIS A 107 -1.64 7.33 -4.01
C HIS A 107 -3.11 7.70 -3.90
N ALA A 108 -3.97 6.70 -3.68
CA ALA A 108 -5.39 6.91 -3.52
C ALA A 108 -5.70 7.83 -2.32
N LEU A 109 -5.07 7.56 -1.16
CA LEU A 109 -5.23 8.36 0.05
C LEU A 109 -4.64 9.76 -0.10
N VAL A 110 -3.41 9.88 -0.60
CA VAL A 110 -2.75 11.19 -0.79
C VAL A 110 -3.54 12.07 -1.76
N GLY A 111 -3.99 11.51 -2.89
CA GLY A 111 -4.87 12.21 -3.83
C GLY A 111 -6.18 12.62 -3.16
N GLY A 112 -6.81 11.71 -2.41
CA GLY A 112 -8.06 12.00 -1.70
C GLY A 112 -7.94 13.12 -0.66
N LEU A 113 -6.87 13.12 0.15
CA LEU A 113 -6.62 14.18 1.13
C LEU A 113 -6.32 15.51 0.46
N ALA A 114 -5.54 15.53 -0.62
CA ALA A 114 -5.27 16.74 -1.39
C ALA A 114 -6.56 17.31 -2.01
N GLY A 115 -7.37 16.47 -2.65
CA GLY A 115 -8.65 16.87 -3.23
C GLY A 115 -9.63 17.42 -2.19
N ALA A 116 -9.82 16.72 -1.07
CA ALA A 116 -10.67 17.18 0.01
C ALA A 116 -10.15 18.48 0.67
N GLY A 117 -8.83 18.61 0.82
CA GLY A 117 -8.20 19.83 1.34
C GLY A 117 -8.44 21.04 0.44
N THR A 118 -8.30 20.89 -0.87
CA THR A 118 -8.58 21.98 -1.83
C THR A 118 -10.06 22.39 -1.83
N ALA A 119 -10.98 21.44 -1.69
CA ALA A 119 -12.41 21.74 -1.55
C ALA A 119 -12.71 22.51 -0.25
N SER A 120 -12.05 22.17 0.85
CA SER A 120 -12.21 22.87 2.13
C SER A 120 -11.84 24.37 2.00
N VAL A 121 -10.74 24.68 1.32
CA VAL A 121 -10.32 26.07 1.06
C VAL A 121 -11.36 26.83 0.23
N LEU A 122 -11.92 26.21 -0.81
CA LEU A 122 -12.90 26.85 -1.68
C LEU A 122 -14.20 27.24 -0.97
N VAL A 123 -14.59 26.49 0.06
CA VAL A 123 -15.80 26.80 0.86
C VAL A 123 -15.46 27.72 2.04
N GLY A 124 -14.29 28.36 2.04
CA GLY A 124 -13.85 29.29 3.09
C GLY A 124 -13.29 28.61 4.34
N GLY A 125 -13.00 27.32 4.28
CA GLY A 125 -12.32 26.57 5.33
C GLY A 125 -10.80 26.78 5.33
N ASN A 126 -10.15 26.25 6.37
CA ASN A 126 -8.69 26.34 6.50
C ASN A 126 -7.99 25.40 5.51
N ALA A 127 -6.89 25.88 4.93
CA ALA A 127 -6.06 25.06 4.07
C ALA A 127 -5.44 23.88 4.83
N VAL A 128 -5.30 22.77 4.11
CA VAL A 128 -4.43 21.68 4.52
C VAL A 128 -3.00 22.19 4.43
N GLY A 129 -2.32 22.29 5.59
CA GLY A 129 -0.92 22.70 5.64
C GLY A 129 0.03 21.54 5.33
N GLY A 130 1.26 21.85 4.94
CA GLY A 130 2.26 20.87 4.51
C GLY A 130 2.20 20.50 3.02
N VAL A 131 1.33 21.16 2.22
CA VAL A 131 1.36 21.08 0.75
C VAL A 131 2.46 22.01 0.20
N ASP A 132 3.70 21.79 0.64
CA ASP A 132 4.89 22.54 0.23
C ASP A 132 5.93 21.58 -0.40
N GLN A 133 7.21 21.98 -0.44
CA GLN A 133 8.28 21.11 -0.94
C GLN A 133 8.41 19.80 -0.14
N SER A 134 7.97 19.75 1.13
CA SER A 134 8.03 18.54 1.96
C SER A 134 7.14 17.42 1.43
N LEU A 135 5.91 17.72 0.97
CA LEU A 135 5.03 16.73 0.37
C LEU A 135 5.60 16.15 -0.94
N LEU A 136 6.29 16.99 -1.72
CA LEU A 136 7.01 16.55 -2.92
C LEU A 136 8.13 15.55 -2.57
N PHE A 137 8.98 15.88 -1.60
CA PHE A 137 10.15 15.05 -1.26
C PHE A 137 9.83 13.84 -0.38
N GLN A 138 8.83 13.93 0.49
CA GLN A 138 8.51 12.88 1.46
C GLN A 138 7.43 11.92 0.98
N VAL A 139 6.59 12.34 0.02
CA VAL A 139 5.46 11.53 -0.46
C VAL A 139 5.56 11.26 -1.95
N VAL A 140 5.58 12.31 -2.79
CA VAL A 140 5.53 12.14 -4.25
C VAL A 140 6.79 11.48 -4.80
N LEU A 141 7.98 11.93 -4.37
CA LEU A 141 9.25 11.43 -4.89
C LEU A 141 9.48 9.95 -4.55
N PRO A 142 9.30 9.46 -3.30
CA PRO A 142 9.41 8.04 -3.00
C PRO A 142 8.39 7.20 -3.78
N LEU A 143 7.17 7.71 -3.96
CA LEU A 143 6.11 7.02 -4.71
C LEU A 143 6.42 6.88 -6.22
N ALA A 144 7.13 7.85 -6.80
CA ALA A 144 7.57 7.82 -8.19
C ALA A 144 8.86 7.00 -8.40
N LEU A 145 9.85 7.16 -7.51
CA LEU A 145 11.15 6.50 -7.62
C LEU A 145 11.11 5.03 -7.21
N SER A 146 10.30 4.66 -6.22
CA SER A 146 10.25 3.29 -5.70
C SER A 146 9.97 2.22 -6.76
N PRO A 147 8.98 2.35 -7.68
CA PRO A 147 8.81 1.38 -8.75
C PRO A 147 10.01 1.30 -9.70
N VAL A 148 10.67 2.42 -10.00
CA VAL A 148 11.86 2.43 -10.88
C VAL A 148 13.02 1.69 -10.21
N ILE A 149 13.29 2.01 -8.94
CA ILE A 149 14.32 1.34 -8.14
C ILE A 149 13.99 -0.14 -8.02
N ALA A 150 12.74 -0.50 -7.72
CA ALA A 150 12.27 -1.89 -7.62
C ALA A 150 12.50 -2.66 -8.91
N PHE A 151 12.14 -2.07 -10.07
CA PHE A 151 12.36 -2.69 -11.38
C PHE A 151 13.85 -2.90 -11.65
N VAL A 152 14.65 -1.83 -11.57
CA VAL A 152 16.08 -1.86 -11.93
C VAL A 152 16.85 -2.77 -10.97
N GLY A 153 16.62 -2.65 -9.66
CA GLY A 153 17.30 -3.47 -8.68
C GLY A 153 16.94 -4.95 -8.79
N ALA A 154 15.65 -5.28 -8.99
CA ALA A 154 15.26 -6.67 -9.23
C ALA A 154 15.84 -7.21 -10.55
N TYR A 155 15.84 -6.42 -11.62
CA TYR A 155 16.46 -6.77 -12.90
C TYR A 155 17.95 -7.08 -12.73
N LEU A 156 18.69 -6.20 -12.06
CA LEU A 156 20.13 -6.36 -11.84
C LEU A 156 20.46 -7.54 -10.92
N LEU A 157 19.68 -7.77 -9.86
CA LEU A 157 19.90 -8.85 -8.92
C LEU A 157 19.69 -10.25 -9.51
N VAL A 158 19.00 -10.37 -10.64
CA VAL A 158 18.90 -11.64 -11.35
C VAL A 158 20.26 -12.10 -11.90
N PHE A 159 21.15 -11.20 -12.34
CA PHE A 159 22.45 -11.58 -12.91
C PHE A 159 23.33 -12.38 -11.92
N PRO A 160 23.64 -11.88 -10.70
CA PRO A 160 24.45 -12.65 -9.76
C PRO A 160 23.73 -13.93 -9.29
N MET A 161 22.40 -13.91 -9.19
CA MET A 161 21.63 -15.10 -8.77
C MET A 161 21.63 -16.21 -9.81
N THR A 162 21.44 -15.86 -11.08
CA THR A 162 21.53 -16.83 -12.19
C THR A 162 22.96 -17.31 -12.39
N TRP A 163 23.95 -16.42 -12.25
CA TRP A 163 25.36 -16.79 -12.27
C TRP A 163 25.73 -17.76 -11.15
N ALA A 164 25.25 -17.54 -9.92
CA ALA A 164 25.45 -18.45 -8.81
C ALA A 164 24.79 -19.84 -9.03
N ALA A 165 23.66 -19.87 -9.75
CA ALA A 165 22.93 -21.09 -10.05
C ALA A 165 23.44 -21.87 -11.29
N ARG A 166 24.40 -21.31 -12.06
CA ARG A 166 24.76 -21.80 -13.41
C ARG A 166 25.22 -23.26 -13.51
N TYR A 167 25.83 -23.80 -12.45
CA TYR A 167 26.30 -25.19 -12.42
C TYR A 167 25.38 -26.12 -11.64
N THR A 168 24.19 -25.66 -11.26
CA THR A 168 23.21 -26.45 -10.52
C THR A 168 22.09 -26.90 -11.44
N GLN A 169 21.68 -28.15 -11.32
CA GLN A 169 20.58 -28.69 -12.12
C GLN A 169 19.27 -27.90 -11.89
N PRO A 170 18.51 -27.57 -12.94
CA PRO A 170 17.30 -26.75 -12.83
C PRO A 170 16.26 -27.26 -11.81
N ASN A 171 16.12 -28.58 -11.66
CA ASN A 171 15.19 -29.17 -10.69
C ASN A 171 15.59 -28.84 -9.24
N VAL A 172 16.89 -28.84 -8.93
CA VAL A 172 17.42 -28.51 -7.61
C VAL A 172 17.28 -27.01 -7.33
N VAL A 173 17.58 -26.18 -8.34
CA VAL A 173 17.37 -24.72 -8.28
C VAL A 173 15.90 -24.42 -7.97
N ASN A 174 14.97 -24.94 -8.77
CA ASN A 174 13.54 -24.72 -8.58
C ASN A 174 13.04 -25.17 -7.20
N LYS A 175 13.49 -26.33 -6.70
CA LYS A 175 13.11 -26.81 -5.36
C LYS A 175 13.60 -25.86 -4.25
N ARG A 176 14.86 -25.43 -4.31
CA ARG A 176 15.45 -24.53 -3.30
C ARG A 176 14.81 -23.14 -3.33
N PHE A 177 14.64 -22.57 -4.51
CA PHE A 177 14.06 -21.24 -4.67
C PHE A 177 12.55 -21.23 -4.35
N ARG A 178 11.80 -22.31 -4.56
CA ARG A 178 10.43 -22.41 -4.02
C ARG A 178 10.40 -22.32 -2.49
N ALA A 179 11.30 -23.02 -1.79
CA ALA A 179 11.38 -22.93 -0.34
C ALA A 179 11.77 -21.50 0.12
N ALA A 180 12.75 -20.88 -0.53
CA ALA A 180 13.14 -19.50 -0.25
C ALA A 180 12.01 -18.50 -0.56
N GLN A 181 11.19 -18.78 -1.59
CA GLN A 181 10.07 -17.93 -1.97
C GLN A 181 8.97 -17.91 -0.91
N SER A 182 8.77 -19.01 -0.17
CA SER A 182 7.86 -19.02 0.97
C SER A 182 8.29 -18.00 2.04
N VAL A 183 9.59 -17.88 2.30
CA VAL A 183 10.15 -16.89 3.23
C VAL A 183 10.03 -15.47 2.66
N ALA A 184 10.37 -15.28 1.38
CA ALA A 184 10.27 -13.98 0.72
C ALA A 184 8.81 -13.46 0.68
N ALA A 185 7.83 -14.34 0.46
CA ALA A 185 6.42 -13.99 0.54
C ALA A 185 6.01 -13.52 1.94
N GLY A 186 6.47 -14.22 2.99
CA GLY A 186 6.29 -13.79 4.39
C GLY A 186 6.93 -12.42 4.66
N ALA A 187 8.14 -12.17 4.15
CA ALA A 187 8.83 -10.89 4.28
C ALA A 187 8.08 -9.74 3.58
N VAL A 188 7.54 -9.98 2.37
CA VAL A 188 6.70 -8.99 1.67
C VAL A 188 5.42 -8.71 2.45
N ALA A 189 4.77 -9.74 3.01
CA ALA A 189 3.59 -9.55 3.85
C ALA A 189 3.93 -8.77 5.13
N PHE A 190 5.04 -9.07 5.79
CA PHE A 190 5.50 -8.30 6.95
C PHE A 190 5.75 -6.83 6.61
N GLY A 191 6.43 -6.56 5.49
CA GLY A 191 6.70 -5.20 5.01
C GLY A 191 5.44 -4.45 4.62
N HIS A 192 4.46 -5.15 4.04
CA HIS A 192 3.14 -4.61 3.79
C HIS A 192 2.44 -4.22 5.10
N GLY A 193 2.40 -5.12 6.09
CA GLY A 193 1.84 -4.83 7.42
C GLY A 193 2.47 -3.60 8.07
N LEU A 194 3.80 -3.46 8.02
CA LEU A 194 4.51 -2.29 8.55
C LEU A 194 4.07 -0.98 7.87
N GLN A 195 4.05 -0.96 6.53
CA GLN A 195 3.70 0.22 5.74
C GLN A 195 2.24 0.64 5.92
N ASP A 196 1.33 -0.33 5.92
CA ASP A 196 -0.09 -0.05 6.02
C ASP A 196 -0.52 0.25 7.46
N GLY A 197 0.08 -0.41 8.45
CA GLY A 197 -0.14 -0.08 9.86
C GLY A 197 0.32 1.34 10.19
N GLN A 198 1.48 1.79 9.68
CA GLN A 198 1.94 3.17 9.80
C GLN A 198 0.94 4.15 9.18
N ARG A 199 0.44 3.86 7.98
CA ARG A 199 -0.50 4.72 7.25
C ARG A 199 -1.84 4.86 7.98
N VAL A 200 -2.44 3.75 8.39
CA VAL A 200 -3.74 3.76 9.09
C VAL A 200 -3.58 4.37 10.48
N GLY A 201 -2.49 4.05 11.17
CA GLY A 201 -2.12 4.67 12.45
C GLY A 201 -1.97 6.18 12.34
N ALA A 202 -1.26 6.67 11.32
CA ALA A 202 -1.08 8.10 11.07
C ALA A 202 -2.41 8.82 10.81
N VAL A 203 -3.29 8.24 9.98
CA VAL A 203 -4.62 8.83 9.71
C VAL A 203 -5.47 8.90 10.97
N LEU A 204 -5.48 7.84 11.79
CA LEU A 204 -6.23 7.82 13.04
C LEU A 204 -5.63 8.77 14.09
N LEU A 205 -4.31 8.97 14.11
CA LEU A 205 -3.66 9.97 14.95
C LEU A 205 -4.05 11.39 14.53
N LEU A 206 -4.06 11.67 13.22
CA LEU A 206 -4.53 12.95 12.69
C LEU A 206 -6.00 13.20 13.04
N ALA A 207 -6.84 12.15 13.03
CA ALA A 207 -8.24 12.24 13.46
C ALA A 207 -8.37 12.55 14.95
N LEU A 208 -7.56 11.89 15.79
CA LEU A 208 -7.53 12.14 17.24
C LEU A 208 -7.09 13.56 17.57
N LEU A 209 -6.07 14.05 16.85
CA LEU A 209 -5.59 15.42 16.99
C LEU A 209 -6.70 16.41 16.59
N ALA A 210 -7.29 16.24 15.40
CA ALA A 210 -8.36 17.11 14.91
C ALA A 210 -9.60 17.11 15.83
N ALA A 211 -9.94 15.99 16.46
CA ALA A 211 -11.05 15.89 17.40
C ALA A 211 -10.73 16.44 18.80
N GLY A 212 -9.47 16.79 19.10
CA GLY A 212 -9.02 17.18 20.44
C GLY A 212 -8.95 16.03 21.45
N TYR A 213 -8.90 14.79 20.98
CA TYR A 213 -8.82 13.58 21.82
C TYR A 213 -7.39 13.05 22.02
N GLY A 214 -6.40 13.63 21.35
CA GLY A 214 -5.00 13.23 21.47
C GLY A 214 -4.04 14.42 21.39
N ASP A 215 -2.84 14.20 21.91
CA ASP A 215 -1.73 15.16 21.94
C ASP A 215 -0.80 15.04 20.71
N GLY A 216 -1.03 14.04 19.85
CA GLY A 216 -0.20 13.75 18.68
C GLY A 216 1.18 13.16 19.01
N GLY A 217 1.47 12.87 20.28
CA GLY A 217 2.78 12.42 20.75
C GLY A 217 2.95 10.89 20.77
N SER A 218 1.85 10.14 20.83
CA SER A 218 1.89 8.68 20.85
C SER A 218 0.67 8.06 20.16
N VAL A 219 0.86 6.87 19.60
CA VAL A 219 -0.22 6.11 18.94
C VAL A 219 -0.91 5.26 19.99
N PRO A 220 -2.22 5.46 20.27
CA PRO A 220 -2.93 4.65 21.25
C PRO A 220 -2.94 3.18 20.85
N TRP A 221 -2.88 2.29 21.85
CA TRP A 221 -2.82 0.84 21.61
C TRP A 221 -4.01 0.33 20.78
N TRP A 222 -5.20 0.93 20.96
CA TRP A 222 -6.41 0.53 20.23
C TRP A 222 -6.30 0.84 18.73
N VAL A 223 -5.58 1.91 18.35
CA VAL A 223 -5.31 2.28 16.94
C VAL A 223 -4.44 1.20 16.29
N ALA A 224 -3.37 0.80 16.99
CA ALA A 224 -2.48 -0.26 16.53
C ALA A 224 -3.22 -1.59 16.38
N MET A 225 -4.03 -1.96 17.39
CA MET A 225 -4.79 -3.20 17.38
C MET A 225 -5.87 -3.21 16.30
N LEU A 226 -6.64 -2.12 16.16
CA LEU A 226 -7.65 -1.97 15.12
C LEU A 226 -7.03 -2.13 13.73
N SER A 227 -5.93 -1.44 13.48
CA SER A 227 -5.21 -1.50 12.19
C SER A 227 -4.72 -2.92 11.91
N ALA A 228 -4.07 -3.57 12.89
CA ALA A 228 -3.56 -4.93 12.74
C ALA A 228 -4.67 -5.95 12.49
N VAL A 229 -5.76 -5.90 13.27
CA VAL A 229 -6.91 -6.80 13.10
C VAL A 229 -7.56 -6.58 11.74
N MET A 230 -7.86 -5.34 11.34
CA MET A 230 -8.58 -5.09 10.09
C MET A 230 -7.75 -5.48 8.86
N ILE A 231 -6.45 -5.17 8.82
CA ILE A 231 -5.56 -5.63 7.75
C ILE A 231 -5.53 -7.16 7.69
N THR A 232 -5.45 -7.83 8.84
CA THR A 232 -5.39 -9.30 8.93
C THR A 232 -6.67 -9.95 8.46
N VAL A 233 -7.83 -9.50 8.95
CA VAL A 233 -9.13 -10.00 8.53
C VAL A 233 -9.31 -9.75 7.02
N GLY A 234 -8.96 -8.57 6.52
CA GLY A 234 -8.97 -8.28 5.08
C GLY A 234 -8.12 -9.28 4.29
N THR A 235 -6.88 -9.53 4.75
CA THR A 235 -5.95 -10.49 4.13
C THR A 235 -6.56 -11.88 3.98
N LEU A 236 -7.31 -12.34 4.98
CA LEU A 236 -7.97 -13.66 4.97
C LEU A 236 -9.06 -13.78 3.90
N PHE A 237 -9.70 -12.69 3.48
CA PHE A 237 -10.73 -12.70 2.43
C PHE A 237 -10.15 -12.87 1.01
N GLY A 238 -8.84 -12.71 0.83
CA GLY A 238 -8.11 -13.09 -0.39
C GLY A 238 -8.40 -12.23 -1.64
N GLY A 239 -7.42 -11.45 -2.08
CA GLY A 239 -7.45 -10.57 -3.26
C GLY A 239 -7.34 -11.28 -4.61
N TRP A 240 -8.03 -12.40 -4.82
CA TRP A 240 -7.76 -13.34 -5.92
C TRP A 240 -7.84 -12.75 -7.34
N ARG A 241 -8.68 -11.73 -7.57
CA ARG A 241 -8.76 -11.03 -8.86
C ARG A 241 -7.42 -10.36 -9.22
N ILE A 242 -6.81 -9.67 -8.27
CA ILE A 242 -5.51 -9.00 -8.45
C ILE A 242 -4.39 -10.05 -8.48
N SER A 243 -4.48 -11.09 -7.64
CA SER A 243 -3.52 -12.20 -7.62
C SER A 243 -3.44 -12.90 -8.97
N HIS A 244 -4.57 -13.07 -9.66
CA HIS A 244 -4.60 -13.64 -11.00
C HIS A 244 -3.87 -12.74 -12.01
N THR A 245 -4.05 -11.43 -11.93
CA THR A 245 -3.36 -10.47 -12.80
C THR A 245 -1.86 -10.49 -12.59
N LEU A 246 -1.39 -10.38 -11.34
CA LEU A 246 0.04 -10.41 -11.00
C LEU A 246 0.68 -11.79 -11.28
N GLY A 247 -0.02 -12.86 -10.94
CA GLY A 247 0.48 -14.22 -11.04
C GLY A 247 0.46 -14.77 -12.47
N TYR A 248 -0.50 -14.40 -13.31
CA TYR A 248 -0.70 -15.09 -14.60
C TYR A 248 -0.72 -14.17 -15.81
N ARG A 249 -1.19 -12.93 -15.68
CA ARG A 249 -1.43 -12.04 -16.83
C ARG A 249 -0.29 -11.06 -17.11
N LEU A 250 0.46 -10.64 -16.09
CA LEU A 250 1.44 -9.56 -16.26
C LEU A 250 2.70 -10.03 -17.00
N ILE A 251 3.41 -11.01 -16.43
CA ILE A 251 4.68 -11.53 -16.92
C ILE A 251 4.88 -12.97 -16.43
N ARG A 252 5.66 -13.80 -17.13
CA ARG A 252 5.98 -15.16 -16.67
C ARG A 252 7.30 -15.19 -15.92
N ILE A 253 7.31 -15.76 -14.71
CA ILE A 253 8.47 -15.74 -13.81
C ILE A 253 8.67 -17.12 -13.18
N ASP A 254 9.91 -17.60 -13.14
CA ASP A 254 10.32 -18.83 -12.45
C ASP A 254 10.60 -18.61 -10.95
N PRO A 255 10.76 -19.67 -10.13
CA PRO A 255 11.01 -19.52 -8.70
C PRO A 255 12.21 -18.65 -8.32
N LEU A 256 13.32 -18.70 -9.06
CA LEU A 256 14.51 -17.91 -8.74
C LEU A 256 14.22 -16.41 -8.87
N ARG A 257 13.66 -16.01 -10.00
CA ARG A 257 13.26 -14.61 -10.23
C ARG A 257 12.13 -14.17 -9.30
N GLY A 258 11.23 -15.09 -8.95
CA GLY A 258 10.17 -14.84 -7.96
C GLY A 258 10.73 -14.48 -6.59
N VAL A 259 11.77 -15.19 -6.13
CA VAL A 259 12.51 -14.85 -4.90
C VAL A 259 13.19 -13.49 -5.06
N VAL A 260 13.91 -13.24 -6.15
CA VAL A 260 14.60 -11.95 -6.37
C VAL A 260 13.61 -10.78 -6.30
N ALA A 261 12.49 -10.88 -7.01
CA ALA A 261 11.44 -9.87 -7.01
C ALA A 261 10.88 -9.62 -5.60
N GLN A 262 10.52 -10.68 -4.87
CA GLN A 262 9.91 -10.55 -3.55
C GLN A 262 10.91 -10.08 -2.48
N THR A 263 12.13 -10.62 -2.46
CA THR A 263 13.17 -10.21 -1.50
C THR A 263 13.58 -8.76 -1.70
N PHE A 264 13.80 -8.33 -2.95
CA PHE A 264 14.15 -6.93 -3.21
C PHE A 264 12.99 -5.98 -2.92
N SER A 265 11.75 -6.41 -3.20
CA SER A 265 10.58 -5.62 -2.82
C SER A 265 10.43 -5.51 -1.30
N ALA A 266 10.57 -6.60 -0.57
CA ALA A 266 10.53 -6.60 0.89
C ALA A 266 11.62 -5.69 1.49
N PHE A 267 12.84 -5.73 0.93
CA PHE A 267 13.93 -4.83 1.30
C PHE A 267 13.55 -3.36 1.13
N LEU A 268 12.97 -2.97 -0.01
CA LEU A 268 12.51 -1.60 -0.24
C LEU A 268 11.39 -1.19 0.73
N LEU A 269 10.47 -2.10 1.05
CA LEU A 269 9.40 -1.84 2.03
C LEU A 269 9.95 -1.63 3.44
N PHE A 270 10.96 -2.41 3.84
CA PHE A 270 11.63 -2.27 5.14
C PHE A 270 12.44 -0.99 5.24
N ILE A 271 13.22 -0.64 4.21
CA ILE A 271 13.94 0.63 4.17
C ILE A 271 12.95 1.80 4.23
N GLY A 272 11.86 1.74 3.47
CA GLY A 272 10.83 2.77 3.53
C GLY A 272 10.21 2.90 4.91
N ALA A 273 9.83 1.78 5.54
CA ALA A 273 9.09 1.81 6.80
C ALA A 273 9.97 2.17 8.01
N ILE A 274 11.17 1.58 8.08
CA ILE A 274 12.03 1.62 9.27
C ILE A 274 13.17 2.63 9.11
N GLY A 275 13.79 2.69 7.93
CA GLY A 275 14.99 3.50 7.72
C GLY A 275 14.69 4.95 7.36
N LEU A 276 13.86 5.15 6.33
CA LEU A 276 13.56 6.48 5.77
C LEU A 276 12.24 7.06 6.27
N HIS A 277 11.38 6.23 6.87
CA HIS A 277 10.00 6.56 7.24
C HIS A 277 9.18 7.15 6.07
N TRP A 278 9.49 6.72 4.85
CA TRP A 278 8.81 7.15 3.64
C TRP A 278 7.63 6.22 3.31
N PRO A 279 6.44 6.78 2.99
CA PRO A 279 5.36 6.01 2.41
C PRO A 279 5.82 5.30 1.13
N MET A 280 5.84 3.98 1.17
CA MET A 280 6.11 3.17 -0.01
C MET A 280 4.84 2.48 -0.44
N SER A 281 4.58 2.49 -1.76
CA SER A 281 3.52 1.64 -2.30
C SER A 281 4.04 0.22 -2.47
N THR A 282 3.49 -0.68 -1.67
CA THR A 282 3.64 -2.15 -1.75
C THR A 282 3.32 -2.65 -3.15
N THR A 283 2.17 -2.25 -3.69
CA THR A 283 1.72 -2.65 -5.02
C THR A 283 2.65 -2.17 -6.13
N HIS A 284 3.11 -0.92 -6.11
CA HIS A 284 4.05 -0.42 -7.13
C HIS A 284 5.42 -1.11 -7.02
N THR A 285 5.95 -1.20 -5.80
CA THR A 285 7.25 -1.83 -5.51
C THR A 285 7.25 -3.29 -5.96
N VAL A 286 6.27 -4.07 -5.54
CA VAL A 286 6.19 -5.51 -5.87
C VAL A 286 5.90 -5.73 -7.35
N THR A 287 4.93 -5.02 -7.93
CA THR A 287 4.60 -5.17 -9.36
C THR A 287 5.80 -4.81 -10.24
N SER A 288 6.54 -3.77 -9.87
CA SER A 288 7.71 -3.34 -10.64
C SER A 288 8.91 -4.27 -10.43
N GLY A 289 9.14 -4.78 -9.21
CA GLY A 289 10.16 -5.79 -8.95
C GLY A 289 9.90 -7.10 -9.69
N VAL A 290 8.62 -7.50 -9.80
CA VAL A 290 8.16 -8.63 -10.63
C VAL A 290 8.48 -8.39 -12.10
N LEU A 291 8.10 -7.25 -12.65
CA LEU A 291 8.43 -6.89 -14.03
C LEU A 291 9.94 -6.89 -14.27
N GLY A 292 10.72 -6.26 -13.39
CA GLY A 292 12.17 -6.18 -13.52
C GLY A 292 12.84 -7.56 -13.50
N ALA A 293 12.52 -8.39 -12.52
CA ALA A 293 13.08 -9.74 -12.44
C ALA A 293 12.65 -10.63 -13.63
N GLY A 294 11.42 -10.49 -14.12
CA GLY A 294 10.91 -11.27 -15.23
C GLY A 294 11.39 -10.81 -16.61
N GLU A 295 11.69 -9.52 -16.80
CA GLU A 295 12.24 -9.02 -18.08
C GLU A 295 13.67 -9.50 -18.32
N ASN A 296 14.42 -9.87 -17.28
CA ASN A 296 15.79 -10.40 -17.42
C ASN A 296 15.83 -11.86 -17.92
N GLN A 297 14.91 -12.29 -18.79
CA GLN A 297 14.82 -13.66 -19.29
C GLN A 297 14.60 -13.69 -20.80
N HIS A 298 15.04 -14.75 -21.47
CA HIS A 298 15.01 -14.84 -22.93
C HIS A 298 13.59 -14.68 -23.51
N ASP A 299 12.60 -15.37 -22.92
CA ASP A 299 11.19 -15.28 -23.29
C ASP A 299 10.36 -14.70 -22.13
N SER A 300 10.43 -13.39 -21.89
CA SER A 300 9.71 -12.74 -20.78
C SER A 300 8.19 -12.96 -20.84
N GLY A 301 7.63 -13.05 -22.05
CA GLY A 301 6.19 -13.24 -22.25
C GLY A 301 5.36 -12.12 -21.61
N THR A 302 5.95 -10.93 -21.48
CA THR A 302 5.34 -9.76 -20.84
C THR A 302 4.17 -9.25 -21.66
N HIS A 303 3.02 -9.07 -21.01
CA HIS A 303 1.84 -8.50 -21.64
C HIS A 303 1.96 -6.97 -21.65
N ARG A 304 2.71 -6.42 -22.61
CA ARG A 304 3.05 -4.98 -22.69
C ARG A 304 1.83 -4.06 -22.66
N VAL A 305 0.73 -4.44 -23.31
CA VAL A 305 -0.54 -3.68 -23.28
C VAL A 305 -1.10 -3.60 -21.86
N LEU A 306 -1.11 -4.72 -21.13
CA LEU A 306 -1.56 -4.75 -19.75
C LEU A 306 -0.63 -3.94 -18.84
N VAL A 307 0.69 -4.06 -19.03
CA VAL A 307 1.67 -3.25 -18.27
C VAL A 307 1.42 -1.76 -18.48
N ARG A 308 1.26 -1.30 -19.73
CA ARG A 308 0.94 0.10 -20.04
C ARG A 308 -0.37 0.54 -19.37
N ASN A 309 -1.40 -0.30 -19.40
CA ASN A 309 -2.68 -0.01 -18.77
C ASN A 309 -2.53 0.13 -17.24
N VAL A 310 -1.79 -0.77 -16.59
CA VAL A 310 -1.50 -0.70 -15.15
C VAL A 310 -0.76 0.60 -14.81
N LEU A 311 0.32 0.91 -15.53
CA LEU A 311 1.10 2.14 -15.30
C LEU A 311 0.26 3.40 -15.52
N SER A 312 -0.60 3.44 -16.55
CA SER A 312 -1.50 4.57 -16.77
C SER A 312 -2.48 4.78 -15.62
N LEU A 313 -2.96 3.69 -15.01
CA LEU A 313 -3.86 3.75 -13.87
C LEU A 313 -3.15 4.15 -12.57
N TRP A 314 -1.85 3.90 -12.45
CA TRP A 314 -1.06 4.40 -11.32
C TRP A 314 -1.00 5.93 -11.33
N VAL A 315 -0.76 6.53 -12.50
CA VAL A 315 -0.78 7.99 -12.68
C VAL A 315 -2.20 8.57 -12.50
N LEU A 316 -3.22 7.86 -13.00
CA LEU A 316 -4.61 8.31 -12.88
C LEU A 316 -5.13 8.25 -11.44
N THR A 317 -4.65 7.30 -10.63
CA THR A 317 -5.16 7.04 -9.27
C THR A 317 -5.23 8.29 -8.39
N PRO A 318 -4.15 9.05 -8.14
CA PRO A 318 -4.21 10.23 -7.28
C PRO A 318 -5.11 11.33 -7.85
N ILE A 319 -5.20 11.46 -9.18
CA ILE A 319 -6.06 12.45 -9.85
C ILE A 319 -7.53 12.09 -9.67
N ALA A 320 -7.87 10.82 -9.90
CA ALA A 320 -9.23 10.32 -9.77
C ALA A 320 -9.73 10.38 -8.32
N THR A 321 -8.89 10.03 -7.34
CA THR A 321 -9.27 10.13 -5.93
C THR A 321 -9.32 11.57 -5.45
N ALA A 322 -8.45 12.46 -5.94
CA ALA A 322 -8.56 13.89 -5.65
C ALA A 322 -9.88 14.46 -6.16
N ALA A 323 -10.25 14.19 -7.41
CA ALA A 323 -11.51 14.65 -7.98
C ALA A 323 -12.74 14.10 -7.22
N ALA A 324 -12.73 12.81 -6.88
CA ALA A 324 -13.81 12.19 -6.11
C ALA A 324 -13.91 12.77 -4.69
N ALA A 325 -12.78 12.92 -3.99
CA ALA A 325 -12.75 13.50 -2.65
C ALA A 325 -13.15 14.98 -2.64
N PHE A 326 -12.80 15.74 -3.67
CA PHE A 326 -13.21 17.12 -3.85
C PHE A 326 -14.74 17.23 -3.88
N VAL A 327 -15.40 16.43 -4.72
CA VAL A 327 -16.86 16.41 -4.82
C VAL A 327 -17.50 15.96 -3.50
N LEU A 328 -16.96 14.93 -2.86
CA LEU A 328 -17.44 14.45 -1.56
C LEU A 328 -17.29 15.51 -0.46
N ALA A 329 -16.17 16.23 -0.42
CA ALA A 329 -15.93 17.27 0.56
C ALA A 329 -16.87 18.47 0.38
N LEU A 330 -17.18 18.86 -0.86
CA LEU A 330 -18.20 19.88 -1.14
C LEU A 330 -19.60 19.41 -0.71
N ALA A 331 -19.94 18.15 -0.92
CA ALA A 331 -21.22 17.59 -0.45
C ALA A 331 -21.33 17.55 1.09
N LEU A 332 -20.20 17.38 1.79
CA LEU A 332 -20.13 17.35 3.25
C LEU A 332 -19.98 18.75 3.88
N SER A 333 -19.71 19.80 3.10
CA SER A 333 -19.46 21.14 3.62
C SER A 333 -20.58 21.74 4.46
N PRO A 334 -21.89 21.44 4.25
CA PRO A 334 -22.96 21.93 5.13
C PRO A 334 -22.85 21.41 6.57
N LEU A 335 -22.16 20.28 6.79
CA LEU A 335 -21.96 19.69 8.11
C LEU A 335 -20.87 20.40 8.93
N ASN A 336 -20.07 21.27 8.30
CA ASN A 336 -18.97 21.98 8.96
C ASN A 336 -19.41 23.31 9.61
N GLY A 337 -20.61 23.79 9.31
CA GLY A 337 -21.15 25.07 9.79
C GLY A 337 -22.42 24.97 10.64
N ALA A 338 -22.79 23.76 11.06
CA ALA A 338 -23.97 23.48 11.89
C ALA A 338 -23.59 23.17 13.35
#